data_AF-A0A3D1SFG9-F1
#
_entry.id   AF-A0A3D1SFG9-F1
#
_cell.length_a   1.000
_cell.length_b   1.000
_cell.length_c   1.000
_cell.angle_alpha   90.00
_cell.angle_beta   90.00
_cell.angle_gamma   90.00
#
_symmetry.space_group_name_H-M   'P 1'
#
loop_
_entity.id
_entity.type
_entity.pdbx_description
1 polymer ?
#
loop_
_entity_poly.entity_id
_entity_poly.type
_entity_poly.pdbx_seq_one_letter_code
_entity_poly.pdbx_strand_id
1 'polypeptide(L)'
;EAVKTYTFSDFMNVMALLSINVGIFNLLPIPGLDGARLIFLIIELIRRKPVKPQVEGMIHFAGMALLLLFIIVISFNDISKLF
;
A
#
# COMPACT_ATOMS: atom_id res chain seq x y z
N GLU A 1 0.36 -19.14 -36.07
CA GLU A 1 0.63 -18.84 -34.65
C GLU A 1 0.14 -20.00 -33.79
N ALA A 2 0.97 -20.50 -32.88
CA ALA A 2 0.50 -21.49 -31.90
C ALA A 2 -0.36 -20.77 -30.85
N VAL A 3 -1.62 -21.15 -30.73
CA VAL A 3 -2.50 -20.67 -29.66
C VAL A 3 -1.89 -21.13 -28.33
N LYS A 4 -1.40 -20.18 -27.52
CA LYS A 4 -0.97 -20.47 -26.15
C LYS A 4 -2.21 -20.87 -25.34
N THR A 5 -2.37 -22.16 -25.10
CA THR A 5 -3.37 -22.67 -24.16
C THR A 5 -2.86 -22.43 -22.74
N TYR A 6 -3.53 -21.55 -22.00
CA TYR A 6 -3.25 -21.35 -20.59
C TYR A 6 -3.78 -22.54 -19.79
N THR A 7 -2.90 -23.15 -18.99
CA THR A 7 -3.27 -24.22 -18.08
C THR A 7 -3.75 -23.64 -16.75
N PHE A 8 -4.42 -24.44 -15.93
CA PHE A 8 -4.79 -24.04 -14.56
C PHE A 8 -3.55 -23.64 -13.73
N SER A 9 -2.41 -24.29 -13.97
CA SER A 9 -1.14 -23.94 -13.34
C SER A 9 -0.66 -22.53 -13.66
N ASP A 10 -0.86 -22.07 -14.90
CA ASP A 10 -0.48 -20.72 -15.32
C ASP A 10 -1.34 -19.67 -14.60
N PHE A 11 -2.64 -19.95 -14.45
CA PHE A 11 -3.54 -19.09 -13.69
C PHE A 11 -3.17 -19.02 -12.21
N MET A 12 -2.85 -20.17 -11.59
CA MET A 12 -2.36 -20.21 -10.20
C MET A 12 -1.05 -19.44 -10.03
N ASN A 13 -0.14 -19.50 -11.01
CA ASN A 13 1.11 -18.76 -10.95
C ASN A 13 0.86 -17.24 -10.99
N VAL A 14 -0.01 -16.76 -11.88
CA VAL A 14 -0.40 -15.34 -11.92
C VAL A 14 -1.08 -14.92 -10.61
N MET A 15 -1.99 -15.73 -10.08
CA MET A 15 -2.65 -15.47 -8.80
C MET A 15 -1.65 -15.39 -7.65
N ALA A 16 -0.68 -16.31 -7.59
CA ALA A 16 0.37 -16.30 -6.58
C ALA A 16 1.24 -15.04 -6.69
N LEU A 17 1.68 -14.69 -7.90
CA LEU A 17 2.47 -13.48 -8.15
C LEU A 17 1.74 -12.20 -7.79
N LEU A 18 0.46 -12.08 -8.16
CA LEU A 18 -0.37 -10.93 -7.78
C LEU A 18 -0.55 -10.85 -6.27
N SER A 19 -0.86 -11.97 -5.62
CA SER A 19 -1.05 -12.03 -4.16
C SER A 19 0.20 -11.62 -3.40
N ILE A 20 1.38 -12.09 -3.85
CA ILE A 20 2.67 -11.71 -3.26
C ILE A 20 2.93 -10.21 -3.45
N ASN A 21 2.72 -9.67 -4.65
CA ASN A 21 2.93 -8.25 -4.89
C ASN A 21 2.01 -7.38 -4.02
N VAL A 22 0.71 -7.67 -4.01
CA VAL A 22 -0.26 -6.94 -3.17
C VAL A 22 0.10 -7.08 -1.69
N GLY A 23 0.49 -8.28 -1.25
CA GLY A 23 0.97 -8.53 0.11
C GLY A 23 2.18 -7.68 0.48
N ILE A 24 3.19 -7.61 -0.40
CA ILE A 24 4.40 -6.79 -0.20
C ILE A 24 4.04 -5.31 -0.14
N PHE A 25 3.22 -4.81 -1.07
CA PHE A 25 2.77 -3.41 -1.06
C PHE A 25 1.99 -3.07 0.21
N ASN A 26 1.11 -3.95 0.67
CA ASN A 26 0.35 -3.74 1.89
C ASN A 26 1.21 -3.73 3.15
N LEU A 27 2.38 -4.38 3.16
CA LEU A 27 3.31 -4.35 4.30
C LEU A 27 4.14 -3.07 4.36
N LEU A 28 4.13 -2.23 3.31
CA LEU A 28 4.85 -0.96 3.32
C LEU A 28 4.25 0.01 4.34
N PRO A 29 5.07 0.92 4.90
CA PRO A 29 4.66 1.93 5.88
C PRO A 29 3.87 3.09 5.24
N ILE A 30 2.93 2.79 4.35
CA ILE A 30 2.17 3.81 3.62
C ILE A 30 0.83 4.04 4.33
N PRO A 31 0.49 5.31 4.64
CA PRO A 31 -0.81 5.66 5.21
C PRO A 31 -1.98 5.07 4.40
N GLY A 32 -2.87 4.34 5.08
CA GLY A 32 -4.02 3.70 4.44
C GLY A 32 -3.82 2.22 4.09
N LEU A 33 -2.59 1.69 4.21
CA LEU A 33 -2.29 0.27 4.07
C LEU A 33 -2.12 -0.40 5.45
N ASP A 34 -2.30 -1.72 5.49
CA ASP A 34 -2.20 -2.54 6.70
C ASP A 34 -0.81 -2.46 7.38
N GLY A 35 0.24 -2.26 6.60
CA GLY A 35 1.64 -2.18 7.04
C GLY A 35 1.93 -0.95 7.90
N ALA A 36 1.23 0.17 7.67
CA ALA A 36 1.33 1.34 8.56
C ALA A 36 0.79 1.00 9.95
N ARG A 37 -0.33 0.25 10.03
CA ARG A 37 -0.89 -0.24 11.30
C ARG A 37 0.04 -1.25 11.98
N LEU A 38 0.67 -2.14 11.19
CA LEU A 38 1.64 -3.10 11.70
C LEU A 38 2.81 -2.40 12.42
N ILE A 39 3.26 -1.25 11.93
CA ILE A 39 4.32 -0.47 12.60
C ILE A 39 3.85 0.06 13.94
N PHE A 40 2.63 0.58 14.04
CA PHE A 40 2.08 1.01 15.33
C PHE A 40 1.99 -0.16 16.31
N LEU A 41 1.60 -1.34 15.84
CA LEU A 41 1.55 -2.55 16.65
C LEU A 41 2.94 -2.99 17.12
N ILE A 42 3.96 -2.95 16.26
CA ILE A 42 5.36 -3.23 16.63
C ILE A 42 5.84 -2.23 17.68
N ILE A 43 5.54 -0.94 17.50
CA ILE A 43 5.87 0.10 18.48
C ILE A 43 5.15 -0.16 19.80
N GLU A 44 3.88 -0.54 19.78
CA GLU A 44 3.12 -0.89 20.98
C GLU A 44 3.70 -2.11 21.70
N LEU A 45 4.13 -3.14 20.94
CA LEU A 45 4.79 -4.33 21.48
C LEU A 45 6.10 -3.96 22.21
N ILE A 46 6.92 -3.10 21.61
CA ILE A 46 8.19 -2.62 22.20
C ILE A 46 7.92 -1.73 23.41
N ARG A 47 6.96 -0.81 23.30
CA ARG A 47 6.68 0.20 24.34
C ARG A 47 5.82 -0.34 25.48
N ARG A 48 5.21 -1.52 25.30
CA ARG A 48 4.26 -2.20 26.20
C ARG A 48 3.12 -1.30 26.69
N LYS A 49 2.80 -0.25 25.94
CA LYS A 49 1.78 0.74 26.27
C LYS A 49 1.00 1.07 25.01
N PRO A 50 -0.34 1.01 25.06
CA PRO A 50 -1.16 1.25 23.89
C PRO A 50 -0.93 2.64 23.33
N VAL A 51 -0.88 2.73 22.00
CA VAL A 51 -0.95 4.02 21.32
C VAL A 51 -2.40 4.49 21.41
N LYS A 52 -2.62 5.77 21.70
CA LYS A 52 -3.98 6.31 21.76
C LYS A 52 -4.62 6.19 20.36
N PRO A 53 -5.83 5.62 20.22
CA PRO A 53 -6.50 5.48 18.92
C PRO A 53 -6.68 6.80 18.18
N GLN A 54 -6.82 7.90 18.94
CA GLN A 54 -6.90 9.27 18.41
C GLN A 54 -5.61 9.69 17.68
N VAL A 55 -4.45 9.28 18.20
CA VAL A 55 -3.15 9.61 17.62
C VAL A 55 -2.91 8.78 16.37
N GLU A 56 -3.22 7.48 16.42
CA GLU A 56 -3.14 6.58 15.27
C GLU A 56 -4.04 7.09 14.13
N GLY A 57 -5.31 7.39 14.43
CA GLY A 57 -6.26 7.92 13.45
C GLY A 57 -5.82 9.25 12.84
N MET A 58 -5.24 10.15 13.64
CA MET A 58 -4.76 11.44 13.14
C MET A 58 -3.52 11.30 12.25
N ILE A 59 -2.58 10.40 12.59
CA ILE A 59 -1.41 10.12 11.74
C ILE A 59 -1.85 9.47 10.43
N HIS A 60 -2.77 8.49 10.48
CA HIS A 60 -3.32 7.87 9.29
C HIS A 60 -4.03 8.89 8.38
N PHE A 61 -4.86 9.76 8.96
CA PHE A 61 -5.56 10.79 8.20
C PHE A 61 -4.60 11.81 7.58
N ALA A 62 -3.64 12.33 8.36
CA ALA A 62 -2.64 13.27 7.86
C ALA A 62 -1.79 12.66 6.75
N GLY A 63 -1.36 11.40 6.93
CA GLY A 63 -0.63 10.67 5.92
C GLY A 63 -1.44 10.42 4.65
N MET A 64 -2.72 10.07 4.77
CA MET A 64 -3.62 9.89 3.63
C MET A 64 -3.82 11.22 2.88
N ALA A 65 -4.05 12.32 3.59
CA ALA A 65 -4.19 13.64 3.00
C ALA A 65 -2.91 14.07 2.24
N LEU A 66 -1.74 13.79 2.82
CA LEU A 66 -0.45 14.06 2.18
C LEU A 66 -0.26 13.22 0.92
N LEU A 67 -0.60 11.92 0.95
CA LEU A 67 -0.55 11.05 -0.23
C LEU A 67 -1.48 11.55 -1.34
N LEU A 68 -2.73 11.90 -1.01
CA LEU A 68 -3.68 12.43 -1.98
C LEU A 68 -3.18 13.74 -2.60
N LEU A 69 -2.62 14.64 -1.79
CA LEU A 69 -2.00 15.86 -2.27
C LEU A 69 -0.81 15.55 -3.21
N PHE A 70 0.02 14.57 -2.85
CA PHE A 70 1.16 14.16 -3.66
C PHE A 70 0.74 13.59 -5.01
N ILE A 71 -0.32 12.77 -5.04
CA ILE A 71 -0.92 12.26 -6.28
C ILE A 71 -1.37 13.41 -7.17
N ILE A 72 -2.05 14.42 -6.60
CA ILE A 72 -2.51 15.60 -7.36
C ILE A 72 -1.31 16.37 -7.93
N VAL A 73 -0.30 16.67 -7.10
CA VAL A 73 0.90 17.42 -7.51
C VAL A 73 1.66 16.70 -8.63
N ILE A 74 1.86 15.39 -8.51
CA ILE A 74 2.53 14.59 -9.54
C ILE A 74 1.69 14.58 -10.82
N SER A 75 0.37 14.35 -10.70
CA SER A 75 -0.53 14.31 -11.86
C SER A 75 -0.48 15.63 -12.64
N PHE A 76 -0.47 16.78 -11.96
CA PHE A 76 -0.31 18.09 -12.61
C PHE A 76 1.04 18.23 -13.31
N ASN A 77 2.12 17.76 -12.69
CA ASN A 77 3.46 17.79 -13.28
C ASN A 77 3.53 16.91 -14.54
N ASP A 78 2.99 15.70 -14.47
CA ASP A 78 2.95 14.76 -15.57
C ASP A 78 2.12 15.32 -16.73
N ILE A 79 0.94 15.89 -16.45
CA ILE A 79 0.12 16.56 -17.47
C ILE A 79 0.85 17.77 -18.09
N SER A 80 1.47 18.61 -17.27
CA SER A 80 2.16 19.83 -17.75
C SER A 80 3.41 19.51 -18.58
N LYS A 81 4.02 18.33 -18.40
CA LYS A 81 5.14 17.86 -19.22
C LYS A 81 4.69 17.21 -20.53
N LEU A 82 3.45 16.73 -20.60
CA LEU A 82 2.89 16.09 -21.79
C LEU A 82 2.38 17.12 -22.83
N PHE A 83 2.09 18.35 -22.41
CA PHE A 83 1.69 19.47 -23.27
C PHE A 83 2.84 20.47 -23.44
#